data_AF-A0A7S0A7D5-F1
#
_entry.id   AF-A0A7S0A7D5-F1
#
_cell.length_a   1.000
_cell.length_b   1.000
_cell.length_c   1.000
_cell.angle_alpha   90.00
_cell.angle_beta   90.00
_cell.angle_gamma   90.00
#
_symmetry.space_group_name_H-M   'P 1'
#
loop_
_entity.id
_entity.type
_entity.pdbx_description
1 polymer ?
#
loop_
_entity_poly.entity_id
_entity_poly.type
_entity_poly.pdbx_seq_one_letter_code
_entity_poly.pdbx_strand_id
1 'polypeptide(L)'
;EFPVPDSPFMPKRVERMEFPVPDSGTSSAFSSEAESSEGTPSLEDQDPAVSSTSTSLKTRASIPSSFTGRGSHDLVGMSKFDGSWLLTSTTGQPRDREVDSWLVALQITGDEVIDGTGKVNKLVLSDGDILFAGGRLSMRGDRLYRYGRTGACYEYQRQEAAQGGGEADCGNVEKTNSLSSNWQSEDSTHD
;
A
#
# COMPACT_ATOMS: atom_id res chain seq x y z
N GLU A 1 21.93 42.46 20.84
CA GLU A 1 22.03 42.78 19.41
C GLU A 1 21.96 41.45 18.65
N PHE A 2 20.86 41.19 17.94
CA PHE A 2 20.67 39.96 17.17
C PHE A 2 20.79 40.29 15.68
N PRO A 3 21.58 39.53 14.90
CA PRO A 3 21.71 39.80 13.47
C PRO A 3 20.43 39.36 12.74
N VAL A 4 19.86 40.29 11.97
CA VAL A 4 18.78 40.05 11.01
C VAL A 4 19.40 39.43 9.74
N PRO A 5 18.99 38.23 9.29
CA PRO A 5 19.35 37.76 7.96
C PRO A 5 18.44 38.42 6.93
N ASP A 6 18.98 39.41 6.24
CA ASP A 6 18.38 40.05 5.08
C ASP A 6 18.72 39.21 3.83
N SER A 7 17.76 38.43 3.33
CA SER A 7 17.86 37.84 2.00
C SER A 7 16.47 37.61 1.40
N PRO A 8 16.07 38.43 0.41
CA PRO A 8 14.82 38.22 -0.30
C PRO A 8 14.93 37.00 -1.22
N PHE A 9 14.06 36.03 -0.96
CA PHE A 9 13.87 34.84 -1.78
C PHE A 9 13.27 35.26 -3.13
N MET A 10 14.11 35.33 -4.18
CA MET A 10 13.65 35.55 -5.56
C MET A 10 13.08 34.24 -6.11
N PRO A 11 11.78 34.16 -6.47
CA PRO A 11 11.22 32.96 -7.08
C PRO A 11 11.82 32.78 -8.48
N LYS A 12 12.48 31.64 -8.70
CA LYS A 12 12.97 31.25 -10.02
C LYS A 12 11.78 31.07 -10.96
N ARG A 13 11.78 31.83 -12.05
CA ARG A 13 10.86 31.73 -13.18
C ARG A 13 10.94 30.33 -13.77
N VAL A 14 9.90 29.53 -13.58
CA VAL A 14 9.78 28.20 -14.20
C VAL A 14 9.44 28.42 -15.67
N GLU A 15 10.39 28.15 -16.56
CA GLU A 15 10.13 28.09 -17.99
C GLU A 15 9.21 26.90 -18.28
N ARG A 16 8.10 27.21 -18.95
CA ARG A 16 7.04 26.28 -19.34
C ARG A 16 7.59 25.40 -20.47
N MET A 17 8.02 24.18 -20.14
CA MET A 17 8.30 23.16 -21.15
C MET A 17 6.99 22.75 -21.81
N GLU A 18 6.82 23.13 -23.08
CA GLU A 18 5.79 22.58 -23.96
C GLU A 18 6.16 21.13 -24.28
N PHE A 19 5.40 20.18 -23.75
CA PHE A 19 5.52 18.77 -24.12
C PHE A 19 4.73 18.53 -25.41
N PRO A 20 5.33 17.87 -26.43
CA PRO A 20 4.62 17.51 -27.64
C PRO A 20 3.51 16.49 -27.34
N VAL A 21 2.31 16.77 -27.86
CA VAL A 21 1.15 15.88 -27.81
C VAL A 21 1.43 14.69 -28.73
N PRO A 22 1.40 13.43 -28.25
CA PRO A 22 1.50 12.28 -29.14
C PRO A 22 0.20 12.13 -29.95
N ASP A 23 0.36 12.20 -31.26
CA ASP A 23 -0.67 11.98 -32.27
C ASP A 23 -1.30 10.59 -32.09
N SER A 24 -2.64 10.55 -32.06
CA SER A 24 -3.42 9.34 -31.91
C SER A 24 -3.45 8.57 -33.23
N GLY A 25 -2.47 7.69 -33.41
CA GLY A 25 -2.29 6.90 -34.63
C GLY A 25 -2.61 5.42 -34.47
N THR A 26 -3.69 5.00 -35.12
CA THR A 26 -3.86 3.72 -35.82
C THR A 26 -3.99 2.42 -35.02
N SER A 27 -5.26 2.02 -34.87
CA SER A 27 -5.76 0.66 -34.99
C SER A 27 -5.00 -0.21 -36.00
N SER A 28 -4.47 -1.34 -35.55
CA SER A 28 -4.18 -2.48 -36.42
C SER A 28 -4.59 -3.78 -35.72
N ALA A 29 -5.62 -4.40 -36.26
CA ALA A 29 -6.00 -5.77 -35.98
C ALA A 29 -4.94 -6.69 -36.58
N PHE A 30 -4.33 -7.53 -35.76
CA PHE A 30 -3.58 -8.69 -36.24
C PHE A 30 -4.26 -9.93 -35.69
N SER A 31 -4.68 -10.73 -36.66
CA SER A 31 -5.41 -11.97 -36.54
C SER A 31 -4.64 -13.04 -35.80
N SER A 32 -5.40 -13.83 -35.06
CA SER A 32 -5.09 -15.17 -34.59
C SER A 32 -4.51 -16.04 -35.71
N GLU A 33 -3.36 -16.66 -35.45
CA GLU A 33 -2.99 -17.93 -36.07
C GLU A 33 -2.47 -18.87 -34.99
N ALA A 34 -3.09 -20.04 -34.96
CA ALA A 34 -2.80 -21.15 -34.08
C ALA A 34 -1.84 -22.10 -34.81
N GLU A 35 -0.70 -22.38 -34.20
CA GLU A 35 0.12 -23.58 -34.44
C GLU A 35 0.51 -24.08 -33.05
N SER A 36 -0.11 -25.12 -32.50
CA SER A 36 0.08 -26.54 -32.86
C SER A 36 1.55 -26.93 -32.86
N SER A 37 2.03 -27.43 -31.72
CA SER A 37 3.28 -28.18 -31.63
C SER A 37 3.12 -29.21 -30.52
N GLU A 38 2.56 -30.35 -30.90
CA GLU A 38 2.62 -31.58 -30.12
C GLU A 38 4.09 -32.04 -30.06
N GLY A 39 4.65 -32.10 -28.85
CA GLY A 39 6.05 -32.45 -28.63
C GLY A 39 6.27 -33.12 -27.28
N THR A 40 5.87 -34.40 -27.19
CA THR A 40 6.35 -35.38 -26.20
C THR A 40 6.44 -36.74 -26.90
N PRO A 41 7.22 -37.73 -26.43
CA PRO A 41 8.31 -37.75 -25.44
C PRO A 41 9.60 -38.40 -26.00
N SER A 42 10.75 -38.23 -25.34
CA SER A 42 11.87 -39.17 -25.50
C SER A 42 12.39 -39.59 -24.14
N LEU A 43 12.12 -40.87 -23.86
CA LEU A 43 12.66 -41.68 -22.79
C LEU A 43 14.14 -41.93 -23.13
N GLU A 44 15.06 -41.42 -22.32
CA GLU A 44 16.44 -41.91 -22.32
C GLU A 44 16.77 -42.44 -20.93
N ASP A 45 16.71 -43.77 -20.84
CA ASP A 45 17.41 -44.61 -19.89
C ASP A 45 18.89 -44.21 -19.80
N GLN A 46 19.33 -43.68 -18.65
CA GLN A 46 20.70 -43.83 -18.17
C GLN A 46 20.74 -43.90 -16.63
N ASP A 47 20.73 -45.13 -16.12
CA ASP A 47 21.42 -45.46 -14.86
C ASP A 47 22.94 -45.43 -15.12
N PRO A 48 23.72 -44.79 -14.23
CA PRO A 48 24.66 -45.63 -13.50
C PRO A 48 24.67 -45.37 -12.00
N ALA A 49 24.60 -46.48 -11.27
CA ALA A 49 24.93 -46.64 -9.87
C ALA A 49 26.25 -45.93 -9.49
N VAL A 50 26.29 -45.28 -8.32
CA VAL A 50 27.28 -45.56 -7.26
C VAL A 50 27.01 -44.75 -5.98
N SER A 51 27.33 -45.40 -4.87
CA SER A 51 27.70 -44.83 -3.56
C SER A 51 26.58 -44.43 -2.60
N SER A 52 25.93 -45.47 -2.08
CA SER A 52 25.38 -45.49 -0.73
C SER A 52 26.44 -45.06 0.29
N THR A 53 26.36 -43.82 0.76
CA THR A 53 27.10 -43.36 1.94
C THR A 53 26.10 -43.23 3.08
N SER A 54 25.98 -44.30 3.86
CA SER A 54 25.29 -44.29 5.15
C SER A 54 26.01 -43.35 6.10
N THR A 55 25.44 -42.16 6.33
CA THR A 55 25.83 -41.29 7.44
C THR A 55 24.74 -41.30 8.51
N SER A 56 25.05 -42.04 9.56
CA SER A 56 24.70 -41.83 10.96
C SER A 56 23.31 -41.28 11.29
N LEU A 57 22.49 -42.20 11.81
CA LEU A 57 21.41 -42.00 12.76
C LEU A 57 21.71 -40.85 13.74
N LYS A 58 21.24 -39.64 13.42
CA LYS A 58 21.18 -38.53 14.36
C LYS A 58 19.80 -38.58 15.02
N THR A 59 19.81 -39.15 16.22
CA THR A 59 18.82 -39.05 17.30
C THR A 59 17.54 -38.28 16.90
N ARG A 60 16.48 -39.04 16.61
CA ARG A 60 15.10 -38.55 16.70
C ARG A 60 14.88 -38.03 18.11
N ALA A 61 15.15 -36.75 18.33
CA ALA A 61 14.46 -36.01 19.36
C ALA A 61 12.99 -36.02 18.94
N SER A 62 12.18 -36.78 19.66
CA SER A 62 10.73 -36.74 19.57
C SER A 62 10.28 -35.29 19.74
N ILE A 63 10.08 -34.60 18.62
CA ILE A 63 9.42 -33.30 18.63
C ILE A 63 8.02 -33.61 19.14
N PRO A 64 7.59 -33.06 20.29
CA PRO A 64 6.26 -33.31 20.80
C PRO A 64 5.26 -32.88 19.74
N SER A 65 4.61 -33.88 19.14
CA SER A 65 3.47 -33.76 18.24
C SER A 65 2.27 -33.31 19.06
N SER A 66 2.28 -32.03 19.43
CA SER A 66 1.16 -31.35 20.07
C SER A 66 1.10 -29.91 19.58
N PHE A 67 1.08 -29.74 18.26
CA PHE A 67 0.64 -28.51 17.59
C PHE A 67 -0.79 -28.69 17.08
N THR A 68 -1.71 -28.97 18.01
CA THR A 68 -3.17 -28.83 17.79
C THR A 68 -3.76 -27.77 18.70
N GLY A 69 -2.91 -26.96 19.34
CA GLY A 69 -3.34 -25.78 20.07
C GLY A 69 -3.66 -24.67 19.10
N ARG A 70 -4.96 -24.40 18.90
CA ARG A 70 -5.53 -23.08 18.63
C ARG A 70 -5.08 -22.09 19.73
N GLY A 71 -3.79 -21.81 19.79
CA GLY A 71 -3.18 -20.92 20.75
C GLY A 71 -3.28 -19.50 20.19
N SER A 72 -4.26 -18.77 20.69
CA SER A 72 -4.48 -17.33 20.52
C SER A 72 -3.32 -16.51 21.12
N HIS A 73 -2.08 -16.80 20.71
CA HIS A 73 -0.89 -16.38 21.45
C HIS A 73 0.10 -15.49 20.69
N ASP A 74 -0.18 -15.07 19.45
CA ASP A 74 0.78 -14.20 18.75
C ASP A 74 0.17 -13.13 17.82
N LEU A 75 -1.10 -12.79 18.02
CA LEU A 75 -1.72 -11.62 17.36
C LEU A 75 -1.35 -10.30 18.03
N VAL A 76 -0.70 -10.33 19.20
CA VAL A 76 -0.33 -9.14 19.99
C VAL A 76 0.60 -8.21 19.20
N GLY A 77 1.35 -8.74 18.23
CA GLY A 77 2.19 -7.96 17.34
C GLY A 77 1.53 -7.46 16.05
N MET A 78 0.31 -7.92 15.71
CA MET A 78 -0.36 -7.58 14.45
C MET A 78 -1.12 -6.25 14.51
N SER A 79 -1.61 -5.87 15.69
CA SER A 79 -2.36 -4.63 15.88
C SER A 79 -1.59 -3.36 15.52
N LYS A 80 -0.25 -3.39 15.54
CA LYS A 80 0.58 -2.26 15.10
C LYS A 80 0.45 -1.96 13.59
N PHE A 81 0.02 -2.95 12.81
CA PHE A 81 -0.23 -2.80 11.37
C PHE A 81 -1.65 -2.32 11.06
N ASP A 82 -2.56 -2.30 12.05
CA ASP A 82 -3.95 -1.90 11.82
C ASP A 82 -4.03 -0.46 11.33
N GLY A 83 -4.87 -0.26 10.32
CA GLY A 83 -5.12 1.04 9.70
C GLY A 83 -5.34 0.98 8.20
N SER A 84 -5.64 2.16 7.66
CA SER A 84 -5.72 2.41 6.22
C SER A 84 -4.35 2.89 5.74
N TRP A 85 -3.83 2.29 4.68
CA TRP A 85 -2.48 2.54 4.18
C TRP A 85 -2.52 2.84 2.70
N LEU A 86 -1.92 3.95 2.29
CA LEU A 86 -1.80 4.35 0.90
C LEU A 86 -0.35 4.26 0.45
N LEU A 87 -0.13 3.66 -0.72
CA LEU A 87 1.19 3.59 -1.31
C LEU A 87 1.70 4.98 -1.67
N THR A 88 2.92 5.30 -1.24
CA THR A 88 3.54 6.61 -1.46
C THR A 88 4.81 6.54 -2.30
N SER A 89 5.55 5.43 -2.22
CA SER A 89 6.80 5.25 -2.93
C SER A 89 7.05 3.78 -3.23
N THR A 90 7.72 3.52 -4.35
CA THR A 90 8.23 2.19 -4.70
C THR A 90 9.72 2.29 -4.99
N THR A 91 10.48 1.28 -4.56
CA THR A 91 11.92 1.18 -4.78
C THR A 91 12.27 -0.22 -5.27
N GLY A 92 13.22 -0.36 -6.18
CA GLY A 92 13.65 -1.65 -6.72
C GLY A 92 12.70 -2.26 -7.76
N GLN A 93 11.67 -1.54 -8.19
CA GLN A 93 10.86 -1.90 -9.36
C GLN A 93 11.51 -1.32 -10.64
N PRO A 94 11.44 -2.01 -11.80
CA PRO A 94 11.82 -1.41 -13.08
C PRO A 94 10.96 -0.17 -13.37
N ARG A 95 11.56 0.89 -13.93
CA ARG A 95 10.86 2.16 -14.18
C ARG A 95 9.66 2.03 -15.10
N ASP A 96 9.69 1.06 -16.00
CA ASP A 96 8.63 0.84 -17.01
C ASP A 96 7.50 -0.05 -16.50
N ARG A 97 7.60 -0.54 -15.26
CA ARG A 97 6.60 -1.45 -14.70
C ARG A 97 5.62 -0.67 -13.84
N GLU A 98 4.37 -0.65 -14.29
CA GLU A 98 3.26 -0.12 -13.50
C GLU A 98 3.12 -0.90 -12.18
N VAL A 99 2.67 -0.19 -11.14
CA VAL A 99 2.37 -0.81 -9.85
C VAL A 99 1.08 -1.58 -9.97
N ASP A 100 1.08 -2.84 -9.51
CA ASP A 100 -0.14 -3.65 -9.51
C ASP A 100 -1.24 -2.97 -8.65
N SER A 101 -2.46 -2.89 -9.17
CA SER A 101 -3.56 -2.14 -8.55
C SER A 101 -3.89 -2.58 -7.12
N TRP A 102 -3.74 -3.86 -6.81
CA TRP A 102 -3.96 -4.40 -5.47
C TRP A 102 -2.94 -3.90 -4.43
N LEU A 103 -1.79 -3.40 -4.85
CA LEU A 103 -0.76 -2.83 -3.96
C LEU A 103 -0.91 -1.34 -3.71
N VAL A 104 -1.84 -0.65 -4.38
CA VAL A 104 -2.00 0.80 -4.28
C VAL A 104 -2.50 1.23 -2.90
N ALA A 105 -3.39 0.44 -2.29
CA ALA A 105 -3.93 0.70 -0.96
C ALA A 105 -4.10 -0.61 -0.18
N LEU A 106 -4.00 -0.54 1.14
CA LEU A 106 -4.21 -1.67 2.04
C LEU A 106 -5.03 -1.20 3.24
N GLN A 107 -6.08 -1.94 3.60
CA GLN A 107 -6.78 -1.81 4.87
C GLN A 107 -6.44 -3.03 5.71
N ILE A 108 -5.79 -2.82 6.87
CA ILE A 108 -5.38 -3.91 7.76
C ILE A 108 -6.22 -3.85 9.03
N THR A 109 -6.76 -4.99 9.45
CA THR A 109 -7.52 -5.15 10.70
C THR A 109 -7.27 -6.54 11.27
N GLY A 110 -6.43 -6.62 12.31
CA GLY A 110 -6.00 -7.89 12.89
C GLY A 110 -5.14 -8.69 11.92
N ASP A 111 -5.58 -9.90 11.56
CA ASP A 111 -4.93 -10.76 10.56
C ASP A 111 -5.49 -10.56 9.15
N GLU A 112 -6.50 -9.71 8.95
CA GLU A 112 -7.15 -9.49 7.66
C GLU A 112 -6.61 -8.25 6.95
N VAL A 113 -6.43 -8.38 5.63
CA VAL A 113 -5.98 -7.30 4.74
C VAL A 113 -6.93 -7.19 3.56
N ILE A 114 -7.62 -6.06 3.43
CA ILE A 114 -8.35 -5.70 2.22
C ILE A 114 -7.39 -4.94 1.32
N ASP A 115 -7.15 -5.46 0.11
CA ASP A 115 -6.22 -4.87 -0.84
C ASP A 115 -6.86 -3.76 -1.70
N GLY A 116 -6.07 -3.14 -2.57
CA GLY A 116 -6.52 -2.04 -3.43
C GLY A 116 -7.60 -2.44 -4.45
N THR A 117 -7.86 -3.74 -4.63
CA THR A 117 -8.95 -4.28 -5.46
C THR A 117 -10.18 -4.66 -4.64
N GLY A 118 -10.15 -4.49 -3.32
CA GLY A 118 -11.23 -4.87 -2.41
C GLY A 118 -11.20 -6.35 -2.00
N LYS A 119 -10.16 -7.10 -2.38
CA LYS A 119 -10.06 -8.52 -2.05
C LYS A 119 -9.46 -8.69 -0.65
N VAL A 120 -10.08 -9.57 0.12
CA VAL A 120 -9.63 -9.91 1.48
C VAL A 120 -8.58 -11.01 1.42
N ASN A 121 -7.47 -10.77 2.10
CA ASN A 121 -6.33 -11.67 2.24
C ASN A 121 -5.99 -11.80 3.73
N LYS A 122 -5.19 -12.82 4.10
CA LYS A 122 -4.72 -13.02 5.47
C LYS A 122 -3.24 -12.75 5.61
N LEU A 123 -2.86 -12.12 6.72
CA LEU A 123 -1.49 -12.06 7.20
C LEU A 123 -1.05 -13.43 7.70
N VAL A 124 0.21 -13.75 7.47
CA VAL A 124 0.82 -15.01 7.92
C VAL A 124 2.05 -14.70 8.76
N LEU A 125 2.14 -15.26 9.96
CA LEU A 125 3.36 -15.20 10.77
C LEU A 125 4.25 -16.38 10.40
N SER A 126 5.48 -16.13 9.94
CA SER A 126 6.48 -17.14 9.63
C SER A 126 7.84 -16.68 10.14
N ASP A 127 8.51 -17.50 10.94
CA ASP A 127 9.87 -17.24 11.42
C ASP A 127 10.03 -15.89 12.15
N GLY A 128 8.96 -15.42 12.81
CA GLY A 128 8.90 -14.12 13.49
C GLY A 128 8.61 -12.92 12.57
N ASP A 129 8.52 -13.14 11.27
CA ASP A 129 8.17 -12.13 10.27
C ASP A 129 6.68 -12.21 9.91
N ILE A 130 6.05 -11.05 9.71
CA ILE A 130 4.66 -10.96 9.23
C ILE A 130 4.69 -10.83 7.71
N LEU A 131 3.99 -11.74 7.04
CA LEU A 131 3.97 -11.88 5.59
C LEU A 131 2.59 -11.53 5.03
N PHE A 132 2.59 -10.82 3.91
CA PHE A 132 1.41 -10.47 3.12
C PHE A 132 1.65 -10.73 1.63
N ALA A 133 0.83 -11.62 1.05
CA ALA A 133 0.97 -12.06 -0.34
C ALA A 133 2.42 -12.45 -0.70
N GLY A 134 3.07 -13.20 0.20
CA GLY A 134 4.44 -13.68 0.03
C GLY A 134 5.55 -12.64 0.21
N GLY A 135 5.24 -11.39 0.54
CA GLY A 135 6.20 -10.33 0.89
C GLY A 135 6.20 -10.03 2.38
N ARG A 136 7.34 -9.61 2.94
CA ARG A 136 7.48 -9.28 4.36
C ARG A 136 6.97 -7.88 4.66
N LEU A 137 6.16 -7.73 5.71
CA LEU A 137 5.73 -6.45 6.26
C LEU A 137 6.65 -6.02 7.41
N SER A 138 6.99 -4.74 7.44
CA SER A 138 7.74 -4.11 8.52
C SER A 138 7.20 -2.71 8.79
N MET A 139 7.30 -2.28 10.04
CA MET A 139 6.86 -0.96 10.50
C MET A 139 8.09 -0.15 10.91
N ARG A 140 8.15 1.12 10.50
CA ARG A 140 9.17 2.06 10.95
C ARG A 140 8.53 3.43 11.19
N GLY A 141 8.27 3.75 12.46
CA GLY A 141 7.43 4.90 12.82
C GLY A 141 6.01 4.72 12.26
N ASP A 142 5.48 5.74 11.59
CA ASP A 142 4.13 5.75 10.99
C ASP A 142 4.10 5.25 9.54
N ARG A 143 5.16 4.56 9.12
CA ARG A 143 5.31 4.04 7.76
C ARG A 143 5.31 2.52 7.77
N LEU A 144 4.56 1.97 6.83
CA LEU A 144 4.50 0.54 6.57
C LEU A 144 5.34 0.23 5.32
N TYR A 145 6.18 -0.79 5.41
CA TYR A 145 7.03 -1.25 4.33
C TYR A 145 6.67 -2.69 3.98
N ARG A 146 6.46 -2.96 2.69
CA ARG A 146 6.32 -4.32 2.15
C ARG A 146 7.50 -4.65 1.25
N TYR A 147 8.23 -5.69 1.59
CA TYR A 147 9.35 -6.21 0.82
C TYR A 147 8.92 -7.43 0.01
N GLY A 148 8.86 -7.29 -1.31
CA GLY A 148 8.57 -8.39 -2.23
C GLY A 148 9.75 -9.34 -2.39
N ARG A 149 9.48 -10.57 -2.84
CA ARG A 149 10.51 -11.60 -3.11
C ARG A 149 11.54 -11.17 -4.16
N THR A 150 11.16 -10.26 -5.04
CA THR A 150 12.01 -9.70 -6.09
C THR A 150 12.97 -8.60 -5.59
N GLY A 151 12.92 -8.25 -4.30
CA GLY A 151 13.66 -7.14 -3.74
C GLY A 151 12.96 -5.78 -3.88
N ALA A 152 11.79 -5.73 -4.54
CA ALA A 152 10.97 -4.52 -4.58
C ALA A 152 10.47 -4.15 -3.18
N CYS A 153 10.54 -2.86 -2.85
CA CYS A 153 10.07 -2.29 -1.60
C CYS A 153 8.94 -1.30 -1.89
N TYR A 154 7.81 -1.51 -1.22
CA TYR A 154 6.63 -0.66 -1.29
C TYR A 154 6.47 0.06 0.05
N GLU A 155 6.46 1.39 0.00
CA GLU A 155 6.34 2.23 1.18
C GLU A 155 4.95 2.86 1.24
N TYR A 156 4.28 2.65 2.36
CA TYR A 156 2.92 3.11 2.61
C TYR A 156 2.91 4.11 3.75
N GLN A 157 2.06 5.13 3.58
CA GLN A 157 1.74 6.08 4.63
C GLN A 157 0.36 5.76 5.19
N ARG A 158 0.25 5.80 6.53
CA ARG A 158 -1.03 5.65 7.21
C ARG A 158 -1.93 6.80 6.79
N GLN A 159 -3.09 6.51 6.24
CA GLN A 159 -4.14 7.50 6.12
C GLN A 159 -4.70 7.70 7.52
N GLU A 160 -4.65 8.94 8.00
CA GLU A 160 -5.45 9.33 9.14
C GLU A 160 -6.89 9.02 8.77
N ALA A 161 -7.54 8.12 9.52
CA ALA A 161 -8.97 7.97 9.43
C ALA A 161 -9.50 9.38 9.58
N ALA A 162 -10.07 9.96 8.51
CA ALA A 162 -10.56 11.32 8.51
C ALA A 162 -11.44 11.45 9.76
N GLN A 163 -10.89 12.05 10.82
CA GLN A 163 -11.45 12.00 12.16
C GLN A 163 -12.65 12.94 12.16
N GLY A 164 -13.77 12.45 11.66
CA GLY A 164 -14.93 13.29 11.39
C GLY A 164 -14.64 14.28 10.26
N GLY A 165 -15.58 14.58 9.36
CA GLY A 165 -16.92 14.90 9.82
C GLY A 165 -16.75 15.90 10.94
N GLY A 166 -16.46 17.16 10.60
CA GLY A 166 -16.84 18.25 11.48
C GLY A 166 -18.20 17.87 12.02
N GLU A 167 -18.27 17.72 13.34
CA GLU A 167 -19.52 17.66 14.05
C GLU A 167 -20.30 18.83 13.45
N ALA A 168 -21.22 18.51 12.54
CA ALA A 168 -22.24 19.44 12.15
C ALA A 168 -22.96 19.56 13.47
N ASP A 169 -22.54 20.55 14.24
CA ASP A 169 -23.26 21.12 15.35
C ASP A 169 -24.62 21.40 14.75
N CYS A 170 -25.50 20.41 14.86
CA CYS A 170 -26.93 20.59 14.77
C CYS A 170 -27.37 21.28 16.06
N GLY A 171 -26.68 22.38 16.37
CA GLY A 171 -27.11 23.47 17.21
C GLY A 171 -28.44 23.93 16.65
N ASN A 172 -29.47 23.21 17.09
CA ASN A 172 -30.70 23.74 17.62
C ASN A 172 -31.07 25.07 16.95
N VAL A 173 -31.67 24.99 15.76
CA VAL A 173 -32.49 26.08 15.23
C VAL A 173 -33.75 26.14 16.08
N GLU A 174 -33.60 26.58 17.33
CA GLU A 174 -34.70 27.19 18.04
C GLU A 174 -35.05 28.47 17.30
N LYS A 175 -36.24 28.41 16.70
CA LYS A 175 -36.98 29.53 16.16
C LYS A 175 -36.93 30.72 17.13
N THR A 176 -36.08 31.69 16.87
CA THR A 176 -36.36 33.07 17.27
C THR A 176 -36.57 33.89 16.01
N ASN A 177 -37.83 33.90 15.60
CA ASN A 177 -38.41 34.89 14.71
C ASN A 177 -38.37 36.25 15.42
N SER A 178 -37.22 36.91 15.40
CA SER A 178 -37.08 38.30 15.86
C SER A 178 -37.04 39.21 14.64
N LEU A 179 -38.24 39.60 14.21
CA LEU A 179 -38.50 40.82 13.48
C LEU A 179 -37.92 42.00 14.28
N SER A 180 -36.83 42.58 13.79
CA SER A 180 -36.49 43.96 14.12
C SER A 180 -35.95 44.64 12.86
N SER A 181 -36.92 45.19 12.12
CA SER A 181 -36.76 46.33 11.25
C SER A 181 -35.92 47.40 11.94
N ASN A 182 -34.82 47.85 11.34
CA ASN A 182 -34.30 49.19 11.62
C ASN A 182 -33.73 49.78 10.34
N TRP A 183 -34.63 50.32 9.53
CA TRP A 183 -34.30 51.33 8.54
C TRP A 183 -33.99 52.61 9.32
N GLN A 184 -32.70 52.94 9.47
CA GLN A 184 -32.30 54.30 9.80
C GLN A 184 -31.57 54.88 8.60
N SER A 185 -32.31 55.76 7.92
CA SER A 185 -31.82 56.79 7.03
C SER A 185 -30.92 57.74 7.81
N GLU A 186 -29.70 57.97 7.33
CA GLU A 186 -28.94 59.16 7.68
C GLU A 186 -28.53 59.86 6.39
N ASP A 187 -29.40 60.77 6.00
CA ASP A 187 -29.08 62.01 5.30
C ASP A 187 -28.04 62.77 6.13
N SER A 188 -26.91 63.13 5.53
CA SER A 188 -26.13 64.25 6.06
C SER A 188 -25.38 64.95 4.94
N THR A 189 -25.96 66.10 4.58
CA THR A 189 -25.41 67.16 3.74
C THR A 189 -24.29 67.91 4.50
N HIS A 190 -23.16 68.20 3.84
CA HIS A 190 -22.27 69.36 4.09
C HIS A 190 -21.22 69.39 2.96
N ASP A 191 -21.38 70.27 1.97
CA ASP A 191 -20.91 71.68 1.83
C ASP A 191 -19.68 71.72 0.91
#